data_AF-A0A957ARR5-F1
#
_entry.id   AF-A0A957ARR5-F1
#
_cell.length_a   1.000
_cell.length_b   1.000
_cell.length_c   1.000
_cell.angle_alpha   90.00
_cell.angle_beta   90.00
_cell.angle_gamma   90.00
#
_symmetry.space_group_name_H-M   'P 1'
#
loop_
_entity.id
_entity.type
_entity.pdbx_description
1 polymer ?
#
loop_
_entity_poly.entity_id
_entity_poly.type
_entity_poly.pdbx_seq_one_letter_code
_entity_poly.pdbx_strand_id
1 'polypeptide(L)'
;MIRGRGSISFTCCSPKGFRHSSLSSTNSAHDLVNHHGILDVWASANIPGYLSRKGDAPTIALTVEQHKATISEYWNWIRENAFGRGPNWAEVLPQQIQELSLRMFDAAGVPPSVQDTYFRVFNQYIYTGTWQR
;
A
#
# COMPACT_ATOMS: atom_id res chain seq x y z
N MET A 1 -1.40 -20.91 22.64
CA MET A 1 -1.93 -20.78 21.26
C MET A 1 -2.74 -19.48 21.21
N ILE A 2 -2.10 -18.34 20.96
CA ILE A 2 -2.76 -17.02 21.00
C ILE A 2 -2.98 -16.57 19.55
N ARG A 3 -4.25 -16.53 19.14
CA ARG A 3 -4.70 -16.01 17.85
C ARG A 3 -4.77 -14.48 17.92
N GLY A 4 -3.72 -13.80 17.47
CA GLY A 4 -3.76 -12.36 17.19
C GLY A 4 -4.54 -12.12 15.90
N ARG A 5 -5.79 -11.67 16.00
CA ARG A 5 -6.53 -11.15 14.84
C ARG A 5 -5.86 -9.84 14.43
N GLY A 6 -5.10 -9.85 13.34
CA GLY A 6 -4.67 -8.63 12.68
C GLY A 6 -5.90 -7.88 12.19
N SER A 7 -6.25 -6.77 12.86
CA SER A 7 -7.30 -5.87 12.41
C SER A 7 -6.72 -5.02 11.28
N ILE A 8 -7.24 -5.21 10.06
CA ILE A 8 -6.94 -4.32 8.94
C ILE A 8 -7.82 -3.09 9.11
N SER A 9 -7.22 -1.96 9.51
CA SER A 9 -7.93 -0.69 9.59
C SER A 9 -7.86 0.00 8.23
N PHE A 10 -8.96 -0.04 7.48
CA PHE A 10 -9.11 0.70 6.23
C PHE A 10 -9.59 2.13 6.55
N THR A 11 -8.65 3.06 6.74
CA THR A 11 -9.00 4.48 6.85
C THR A 11 -9.16 5.08 5.46
N CYS A 12 -10.41 5.17 5.01
CA CYS A 12 -10.80 6.15 4.01
C CYS A 12 -10.35 7.55 4.49
N CYS A 13 -9.73 8.31 3.60
CA CYS A 13 -9.40 9.71 3.83
C CYS A 13 -10.71 10.44 4.21
N SER A 14 -10.82 10.94 5.44
CA SER A 14 -11.91 11.82 5.86
C SER A 14 -11.37 13.19 6.27
N PRO A 15 -12.05 14.28 5.90
CA PRO A 15 -11.54 15.62 6.09
C PRO A 15 -11.69 16.04 7.55
N LYS A 16 -10.61 16.65 8.06
CA LYS A 16 -10.46 17.46 9.27
C LYS A 16 -11.67 17.56 10.22
N GLY A 17 -11.46 17.12 11.47
CA GLY A 17 -12.02 17.79 12.65
C GLY A 17 -12.80 16.91 13.62
N PHE A 18 -12.13 16.40 14.66
CA PHE A 18 -12.77 16.19 15.97
C PHE A 18 -11.71 16.18 17.07
N ARG A 19 -11.73 17.19 17.96
CA ARG A 19 -11.11 17.14 19.29
C ARG A 19 -12.15 16.55 20.23
N HIS A 20 -11.77 15.63 21.12
CA HIS A 20 -12.26 15.61 22.50
C HIS A 20 -11.26 14.84 23.37
N SER A 21 -11.07 15.34 24.59
CA SER A 21 -9.94 15.10 25.49
C SER A 21 -9.95 13.75 26.22
N SER A 22 -8.73 13.30 26.55
CA SER A 22 -8.28 12.57 27.75
C SER A 22 -8.91 11.22 28.11
N LEU A 23 -8.11 10.15 27.94
CA LEU A 23 -7.80 9.16 28.98
C LEU A 23 -6.43 8.54 28.67
N SER A 24 -5.51 8.66 29.63
CA SER A 24 -4.17 8.09 29.58
C SER A 24 -4.25 6.55 29.63
N SER A 25 -3.78 5.90 28.58
CA SER A 25 -3.34 4.50 28.62
C SER A 25 -2.14 4.42 27.68
N THR A 26 -1.03 3.88 28.17
CA THR A 26 0.23 3.72 27.44
C THR A 26 0.04 2.78 26.25
N ASN A 27 -0.45 3.32 25.14
CA ASN A 27 -0.44 2.69 23.84
C ASN A 27 0.47 3.55 22.98
N SER A 28 1.62 3.02 22.57
CA SER A 28 2.29 3.52 21.37
C SER A 28 1.33 3.23 20.21
N ALA A 29 0.33 4.08 20.04
CA ALA A 29 -0.45 4.16 18.83
C ALA A 29 0.57 4.58 17.77
N HIS A 30 1.16 3.59 17.10
CA HIS A 30 2.01 3.87 15.96
C HIS A 30 1.14 4.63 14.97
N ASP A 31 1.56 5.85 14.61
CA ASP A 31 0.86 6.65 13.62
C ASP A 31 0.74 5.82 12.33
N LEU A 32 -0.50 5.47 11.96
CA LEU A 32 -0.78 4.70 10.76
C LEU A 32 -0.77 5.65 9.56
N VAL A 33 -0.03 5.27 8.53
CA VAL A 33 0.04 5.95 7.24
C VAL A 33 -0.58 5.07 6.16
N ASN A 34 -1.46 5.66 5.35
CA ASN A 34 -2.00 4.99 4.17
C ASN A 34 -0.92 4.94 3.09
N HIS A 35 -0.49 3.73 2.75
CA HIS A 35 0.45 3.49 1.67
C HIS A 35 -0.33 3.22 0.38
N HIS A 36 -0.20 4.13 -0.60
CA HIS A 36 -0.53 3.84 -1.99
C HIS A 36 0.58 2.96 -2.53
N GLY A 37 0.29 1.69 -2.76
CA GLY A 37 1.30 0.72 -3.20
C GLY A 37 1.91 1.11 -4.54
N ILE A 38 3.07 0.54 -4.86
CA ILE A 38 3.78 0.84 -6.11
C ILE A 38 2.97 0.51 -7.38
N LEU A 39 1.95 -0.34 -7.26
CA LEU A 39 0.94 -0.59 -8.29
C LEU A 39 0.17 0.67 -8.72
N ASP A 40 -0.08 1.63 -7.83
CA ASP A 40 -0.74 2.90 -8.17
C ASP A 40 0.11 3.73 -9.15
N VAL A 41 1.43 3.75 -8.93
CA VAL A 41 2.39 4.41 -9.83
C VAL A 41 2.43 3.71 -11.18
N TRP A 42 2.54 2.37 -11.19
CA TRP A 42 2.53 1.59 -12.42
C TRP A 42 1.21 1.76 -13.20
N ALA A 43 0.06 1.69 -12.53
CA ALA A 43 -1.24 1.85 -13.18
C ALA A 43 -1.39 3.24 -13.82
N SER A 44 -0.87 4.30 -13.18
CA SER A 44 -0.89 5.66 -13.75
C SER A 44 -0.11 5.79 -15.06
N ALA A 45 0.91 4.96 -15.27
CA ALA A 45 1.70 4.94 -16.50
C ALA A 45 1.13 4.00 -17.57
N ASN A 46 0.35 2.99 -17.19
CA ASN A 46 -0.02 1.88 -18.07
C ASN A 46 -1.52 1.74 -18.37
N ILE A 47 -2.39 2.38 -17.58
CA ILE A 47 -3.86 2.27 -17.72
C ILE A 47 -4.44 3.62 -18.14
N PRO A 48 -4.96 3.75 -19.38
CA PRO A 48 -5.57 4.99 -19.84
C PRO A 48 -6.71 5.44 -18.93
N GLY A 49 -6.67 6.70 -18.49
CA GLY A 49 -7.68 7.30 -17.62
C GLY A 49 -7.56 6.95 -16.14
N TYR A 50 -6.54 6.18 -15.73
CA TYR A 50 -6.29 5.92 -14.32
C TYR A 50 -5.82 7.19 -13.58
N LEU A 51 -6.40 7.46 -12.42
CA LEU A 51 -6.05 8.60 -11.57
C LEU A 51 -5.32 8.12 -10.31
N SER A 52 -4.00 8.30 -10.29
CA SER A 52 -3.16 7.99 -9.14
C SER A 52 -3.62 8.75 -7.89
N ARG A 53 -3.61 8.06 -6.74
CA ARG A 53 -3.96 8.63 -5.42
C ARG A 53 -5.34 9.29 -5.35
N LYS A 54 -6.27 8.88 -6.21
CA LYS A 54 -7.67 9.27 -6.07
C LYS A 54 -8.17 8.83 -4.69
N GLY A 55 -9.05 9.62 -4.07
CA GLY A 55 -9.46 9.39 -2.67
C GLY A 55 -10.15 8.05 -2.40
N ASP A 56 -10.64 7.36 -3.45
CA ASP A 56 -11.23 6.03 -3.41
C ASP A 56 -10.28 4.92 -3.86
N ALA A 57 -9.03 5.24 -4.23
CA ALA A 57 -8.04 4.25 -4.62
C ALA A 57 -7.69 3.34 -3.43
N PRO A 58 -7.51 2.02 -3.65
CA PRO A 58 -7.10 1.10 -2.59
C PRO A 58 -5.79 1.50 -1.91
N THR A 59 -5.77 1.44 -0.58
CA THR A 59 -4.57 1.67 0.24
C THR A 59 -4.42 0.58 1.29
N ILE A 60 -3.20 0.42 1.78
CA ILE A 60 -2.90 -0.39 2.96
C ILE A 60 -2.40 0.52 4.09
N ALA A 61 -2.97 0.36 5.29
CA ALA A 61 -2.52 1.10 6.46
C ALA A 61 -1.28 0.40 7.06
N LEU A 62 -0.18 1.14 7.16
CA LEU A 62 1.11 0.69 7.69
C LEU A 62 1.55 1.61 8.84
N THR A 63 2.33 1.11 9.79
CA THR A 63 3.07 2.00 10.69
C THR A 63 4.15 2.76 9.91
N VAL A 64 4.69 3.84 10.49
CA VAL A 64 5.82 4.58 9.92
C VAL A 64 7.02 3.66 9.64
N GLU A 65 7.32 2.72 10.54
CA GLU A 65 8.42 1.76 10.38
C GLU A 65 8.15 0.78 9.24
N GLN A 66 6.93 0.24 9.15
CA GLN A 66 6.52 -0.64 8.06
C GLN A 66 6.57 0.08 6.71
N HIS A 67 6.11 1.34 6.66
CA HIS A 67 6.20 2.17 5.46
C HIS A 67 7.66 2.45 5.05
N LYS A 68 8.57 2.63 6.00
CA LYS A 68 10.01 2.74 5.69
C LYS A 68 10.58 1.44 5.14
N ALA A 69 10.12 0.29 5.63
CA ALA A 69 10.54 -1.02 5.13
C ALA A 69 10.13 -1.22 3.66
N THR A 70 8.90 -0.84 3.27
CA THR A 70 8.48 -0.88 1.86
C THR A 70 9.36 -0.01 0.97
N ILE A 71 9.71 1.21 1.41
CA ILE A 71 10.61 2.11 0.68
C ILE A 71 12.01 1.50 0.53
N SER A 72 12.55 0.88 1.58
CA SER A 72 13.86 0.23 1.52
C SER A 72 13.87 -0.87 0.46
N GLU A 73 12.80 -1.66 0.39
CA GLU A 73 12.69 -2.75 -0.57
C GLU A 73 12.51 -2.27 -2.01
N TYR A 74 11.79 -1.16 -2.22
CA TYR A 74 11.78 -0.48 -3.52
C TYR A 74 13.20 -0.12 -3.97
N TRP A 75 14.03 0.48 -3.11
CA TRP A 75 15.41 0.82 -3.46
C TRP A 75 16.33 -0.39 -3.67
N ASN A 76 16.06 -1.51 -3.01
CA ASN A 76 16.75 -2.78 -3.29
C ASN A 76 16.46 -3.22 -4.74
N TRP A 77 15.19 -3.25 -5.11
CA TRP A 77 14.77 -3.63 -6.47
C TRP A 77 15.33 -2.68 -7.55
N ILE A 78 15.38 -1.37 -7.30
CA ILE A 78 16.04 -0.41 -8.20
C ILE A 78 17.50 -0.76 -8.44
N ARG A 79 18.24 -1.13 -7.39
CA ARG A 79 19.66 -1.49 -7.47
C ARG A 79 19.86 -2.82 -8.19
N GLU A 80 19.05 -3.82 -7.88
CA GLU A 80 19.12 -5.16 -8.50
C GLU A 80 18.91 -5.11 -10.00
N ASN A 81 18.01 -4.25 -10.47
CA ASN A 81 17.67 -4.12 -11.89
C ASN A 81 18.45 -3.01 -12.61
N ALA A 82 19.41 -2.38 -11.93
CA ALA A 82 20.25 -1.31 -12.48
C ALA A 82 19.47 -0.15 -13.13
N PHE A 83 18.27 0.18 -12.62
CA PHE A 83 17.43 1.26 -13.17
C PHE A 83 17.98 2.68 -12.94
N GLY A 84 19.16 2.82 -12.32
CA GLY A 84 19.77 4.12 -12.05
C GLY A 84 18.88 5.02 -11.20
N ARG A 85 18.24 6.02 -11.83
CA ARG A 85 17.36 6.99 -11.17
C ARG A 85 15.92 6.49 -10.97
N GLY A 86 15.53 5.36 -11.57
CA GLY A 86 14.18 4.80 -11.51
C GLY A 86 13.80 4.09 -12.81
N PRO A 87 12.86 3.13 -12.78
CA PRO A 87 12.44 2.42 -13.98
C PRO A 87 11.65 3.34 -14.91
N ASN A 88 11.65 3.02 -16.21
CA ASN A 88 10.57 3.50 -17.08
C ASN A 88 9.30 2.71 -16.75
N TRP A 89 8.35 3.32 -16.06
CA TRP A 89 7.13 2.64 -15.58
C TRP A 89 6.28 2.03 -16.71
N ALA A 90 6.34 2.57 -17.92
CA ALA A 90 5.64 2.04 -19.09
C ALA A 90 6.27 0.75 -19.66
N GLU A 91 7.51 0.45 -19.27
CA GLU A 91 8.25 -0.76 -19.69
C GLU A 91 8.26 -1.84 -18.60
N VAL A 92 7.81 -1.53 -17.38
CA VAL A 92 7.71 -2.49 -16.29
C VAL A 92 6.50 -3.39 -16.53
N LEU A 93 6.74 -4.71 -16.58
CA LEU A 93 5.68 -5.68 -16.82
C LEU A 93 4.71 -5.79 -15.63
N PRO A 94 3.43 -6.11 -15.85
CA PRO A 94 2.46 -6.34 -14.78
C PRO A 94 2.95 -7.35 -13.72
N GLN A 95 3.64 -8.42 -14.14
CA GLN A 95 4.18 -9.43 -13.23
C GLN A 95 5.29 -8.84 -12.35
N GLN A 96 6.22 -8.06 -12.92
CA GLN A 96 7.34 -7.46 -12.19
C GLN A 96 6.87 -6.50 -11.10
N ILE A 97 5.84 -5.68 -11.40
CA ILE A 97 5.31 -4.74 -10.40
C ILE A 97 4.51 -5.46 -9.30
N GLN A 98 3.82 -6.55 -9.64
CA GLN A 98 3.13 -7.38 -8.65
C GLN A 98 4.13 -8.07 -7.73
N GLU A 99 5.21 -8.64 -8.27
CA GLU A 99 6.31 -9.22 -7.50
C GLU A 99 6.99 -8.18 -6.59
N LEU A 100 7.26 -6.98 -7.09
CA LEU A 100 7.79 -5.89 -6.27
C LEU A 100 6.83 -5.52 -5.13
N SER A 101 5.53 -5.47 -5.41
CA SER A 101 4.52 -5.15 -4.39
C SER A 101 4.46 -6.23 -3.30
N LEU A 102 4.56 -7.50 -3.68
CA LEU A 102 4.67 -8.62 -2.74
C LEU A 102 5.93 -8.50 -1.87
N ARG A 103 7.10 -8.23 -2.46
CA ARG A 103 8.35 -8.00 -1.72
C ARG A 103 8.23 -6.85 -0.72
N MET A 104 7.65 -5.74 -1.15
CA MET A 104 7.42 -4.58 -0.27
C MET A 104 6.49 -4.93 0.90
N PHE A 105 5.41 -5.68 0.66
CA PHE A 105 4.50 -6.13 1.71
C PHE A 105 5.12 -7.13 2.67
N ASP A 106 5.93 -8.06 2.16
CA ASP A 106 6.69 -9.02 2.97
C ASP A 106 7.70 -8.29 3.89
N ALA A 107 8.45 -7.33 3.35
CA ALA A 107 9.37 -6.49 4.11
C ALA A 107 8.67 -5.67 5.22
N ALA A 108 7.42 -5.26 4.99
CA ALA A 108 6.58 -4.58 5.97
C ALA A 108 5.88 -5.54 6.97
N GLY A 109 6.04 -6.85 6.83
CA GLY A 109 5.40 -7.85 7.67
C GLY A 109 3.88 -7.92 7.49
N VAL A 110 3.37 -7.54 6.31
CA VAL A 110 1.94 -7.61 6.00
C VAL A 110 1.53 -9.09 5.87
N PRO A 111 0.52 -9.57 6.61
CA PRO A 111 0.14 -10.98 6.54
C PRO A 111 -0.35 -11.38 5.12
N PRO A 112 -0.09 -12.61 4.63
CA PRO A 112 -0.46 -13.04 3.28
C PRO A 112 -1.94 -12.80 2.92
N SER A 113 -2.86 -13.06 3.86
CA SER A 113 -4.30 -12.83 3.64
C SER A 113 -4.66 -11.35 3.39
N VAL A 114 -3.88 -10.43 3.96
CA VAL A 114 -4.03 -8.99 3.73
C VAL A 114 -3.48 -8.62 2.35
N GLN A 115 -2.36 -9.22 1.94
CA GLN A 115 -1.79 -9.03 0.61
C GLN A 115 -2.78 -9.51 -0.47
N ASP A 116 -3.33 -10.72 -0.33
CA ASP A 116 -4.33 -11.27 -1.25
C ASP A 116 -5.57 -10.37 -1.36
N THR A 117 -6.03 -9.85 -0.23
CA THR A 117 -7.16 -8.91 -0.18
C THR A 117 -6.82 -7.62 -0.92
N TYR A 118 -5.62 -7.06 -0.70
CA TYR A 118 -5.17 -5.86 -1.39
C TYR A 118 -5.13 -6.08 -2.91
N PHE A 119 -4.54 -7.17 -3.40
CA PHE A 119 -4.48 -7.45 -4.84
C PHE A 119 -5.86 -7.68 -5.44
N ARG A 120 -6.74 -8.41 -4.76
CA ARG A 120 -8.15 -8.58 -5.18
C ARG A 120 -8.83 -7.22 -5.38
N VAL A 121 -8.72 -6.35 -4.36
CA VAL A 121 -9.35 -5.03 -4.35
C VAL A 121 -8.73 -4.10 -5.39
N PHE A 122 -7.40 -4.08 -5.52
CA PHE A 122 -6.69 -3.31 -6.53
C PHE A 122 -7.10 -3.74 -7.95
N ASN A 123 -7.16 -5.04 -8.21
CA ASN A 123 -7.60 -5.58 -9.48
C ASN A 123 -9.06 -5.17 -9.79
N GLN A 124 -9.98 -5.26 -8.83
CA GLN A 124 -11.35 -4.77 -9.02
C GLN A 124 -11.40 -3.27 -9.37
N TYR A 125 -10.57 -2.47 -8.70
CA TYR A 125 -10.52 -1.02 -8.90
C TYR A 125 -10.02 -0.64 -10.30
N ILE A 126 -8.94 -1.27 -10.79
CA ILE A 126 -8.41 -0.95 -12.12
C ILE A 126 -9.35 -1.35 -13.26
N TYR A 127 -10.27 -2.30 -13.04
CA TYR A 127 -11.25 -2.71 -14.06
C TYR A 127 -12.59 -1.98 -13.98
N THR A 128 -13.05 -1.61 -12.78
CA THR A 128 -14.41 -1.08 -12.59
C THR A 128 -14.44 0.36 -12.08
N GLY A 129 -13.29 0.94 -11.74
CA GLY A 129 -13.19 2.25 -11.08
C GLY A 129 -13.75 2.27 -9.66
N THR A 130 -14.18 1.13 -9.13
CA THR A 130 -14.75 0.93 -7.79
C THR A 130 -14.25 -0.39 -7.21
N TRP A 131 -14.41 -0.59 -5.91
CA TRP A 131 -14.07 -1.87 -5.27
C TRP A 131 -14.97 -2.11 -4.06
N GLN A 132 -15.21 -3.39 -3.77
CA GLN A 132 -15.99 -3.81 -2.60
C GLN A 132 -15.04 -4.25 -1.48
N ARG A 133 -15.30 -3.72 -0.28
CA ARG A 133 -14.55 -4.04 0.94
C ARG A 133 -14.77 -5.52 1.32
#